data_AF-F8IG69-F1
#
_entry.id   AF-F8IG69-F1
#
_cell.length_a   1.000
_cell.length_b   1.000
_cell.length_c   1.000
_cell.angle_alpha   90.00
_cell.angle_beta   90.00
_cell.angle_gamma   90.00
#
_symmetry.space_group_name_H-M   'P 1'
#
loop_
_entity.id
_entity.type
_entity.pdbx_description
1 polymer ?
#
loop_
_entity_poly.entity_id
_entity_poly.type
_entity_poly.pdbx_seq_one_letter_code
_entity_poly.pdbx_strand_id
1 'polypeptide(L)'
;MVAEMRGWQVGYAILFASFATFANLFDGGQVLWIAEVYLGLSVLSLLILLPSLRRALFRTWDPLRSRILLRRPLARMITRCYLYGLTPLAFMGCLELTADAASAALRFNQSNVTSHVTWVDYAVSVVAGLEEMWRWSCVIAVIALFRAVLRRWWDTPSVRMSALVTALLLSALAFGSGHILEFTQERLQAWYMFSSLGLILALMAILTGRILLIMVVHSVYDAWVTWLSTQNETVSAAFITASFVAFLSWLGVALVRRQFGFRAPGAVRVPVELTVVSTRHLLAFERERELISRVFHRRVYCSIRHIGTTAIEGAMANDAIDVLVLLRRPVLHREEWQALEQCGYQFCGNAGVKGRLLWVREAEDSWPAVHLQIAKSGNRYSRAAIAWTRRLQAQPDALRHWESHKERWVHQYHRVQLDQYMEGKRTVYALWKRMNRSQRWR
;
A
#
# COMPACT_ATOMS: atom_id res chain seq x y z
N MET A 1 3.75 -0.22 7.83
CA MET A 1 4.03 1.23 7.65
C MET A 1 5.38 1.65 8.23
N VAL A 2 5.60 1.53 9.54
CA VAL A 2 6.87 1.91 10.22
C VAL A 2 8.12 1.22 9.65
N ALA A 3 7.99 0.00 9.12
CA ALA A 3 9.09 -0.72 8.47
C ALA A 3 9.64 -0.03 7.21
N GLU A 4 8.82 0.72 6.47
CA GLU A 4 9.20 1.41 5.22
C GLU A 4 9.84 2.79 5.44
N MET A 5 9.88 3.26 6.69
CA MET A 5 10.32 4.60 7.11
C MET A 5 11.67 4.56 7.83
N ARG A 6 12.43 5.64 7.72
CA ARG A 6 13.64 5.90 8.52
C ARG A 6 13.23 6.36 9.93
N GLY A 7 14.12 6.22 10.90
CA GLY A 7 13.85 6.64 12.29
C GLY A 7 13.40 8.10 12.39
N TRP A 8 14.09 9.02 11.73
CA TRP A 8 13.72 10.44 11.71
C TRP A 8 12.38 10.71 11.01
N GLN A 9 11.96 9.89 10.03
CA GLN A 9 10.63 10.03 9.41
C GLN A 9 9.52 9.63 10.41
N VAL A 10 9.78 8.62 11.24
CA VAL A 10 8.86 8.24 12.32
C VAL A 10 8.83 9.33 13.39
N GLY A 11 9.99 9.88 13.77
CA GLY A 11 10.07 11.03 14.67
C GLY A 11 9.30 12.25 14.16
N TYR A 12 9.43 12.57 12.88
CA TYR A 12 8.62 13.60 12.22
C TYR A 12 7.11 13.31 12.31
N ALA A 13 6.69 12.08 12.01
CA ALA A 13 5.28 11.71 12.08
C ALA A 13 4.72 11.85 13.51
N ILE A 14 5.50 11.48 14.53
CA ILE A 14 5.11 11.64 15.95
C ILE A 14 5.01 13.14 16.29
N LEU A 15 6.03 13.94 15.96
CA LEU A 15 6.01 15.38 16.20
C LEU A 15 4.82 16.06 15.53
N PHE A 16 4.59 15.75 14.24
CA PHE A 16 3.49 16.33 13.49
C PHE A 16 2.14 15.89 14.06
N ALA A 17 1.95 14.60 14.34
CA ALA A 17 0.73 14.10 14.97
C ALA A 17 0.43 14.81 16.28
N SER A 18 1.41 14.93 17.18
CA SER A 18 1.27 15.60 18.47
C SER A 18 0.96 17.08 18.30
N PHE A 19 1.80 17.82 17.56
CA PHE A 19 1.63 19.27 17.37
C PHE A 19 0.25 19.59 16.80
N ALA A 20 -0.15 18.93 15.71
CA ALA A 20 -1.40 19.21 15.03
C ALA A 20 -2.63 18.79 15.86
N THR A 21 -2.55 17.71 16.64
CA THR A 21 -3.64 17.35 17.57
C THR A 21 -3.85 18.44 18.62
N PHE A 22 -2.77 19.04 19.13
CA PHE A 22 -2.86 20.16 20.06
C PHE A 22 -3.29 21.46 19.35
N ALA A 23 -2.79 21.72 18.14
CA ALA A 23 -3.15 22.90 17.35
C ALA A 23 -4.66 23.00 17.14
N ASN A 24 -5.32 21.87 16.85
CA ASN A 24 -6.77 21.81 16.65
C ASN A 24 -7.59 22.04 17.94
N LEU A 25 -6.96 22.11 19.11
CA LEU A 25 -7.63 22.43 20.38
C LEU A 25 -7.53 23.92 20.76
N PHE A 26 -6.86 24.74 19.94
CA PHE A 26 -6.75 26.18 20.15
C PHE A 26 -7.67 26.95 19.17
N ASP A 27 -8.71 27.60 19.71
CA ASP A 27 -9.69 28.39 18.95
C ASP A 27 -9.61 29.89 19.29
N GLY A 28 -8.40 30.44 19.33
CA GLY A 28 -8.15 31.84 19.70
C GLY A 28 -7.58 32.67 18.55
N GLY A 29 -8.15 33.87 18.31
CA GLY A 29 -7.73 34.80 17.25
C GLY A 29 -6.28 35.34 17.32
N GLN A 30 -5.47 34.92 18.30
CA GLN A 30 -4.07 35.34 18.46
C GLN A 30 -3.02 34.34 17.96
N VAL A 31 -3.42 33.24 17.30
CA VAL A 31 -2.46 32.17 16.98
C VAL A 31 -2.35 31.81 15.51
N LEU A 32 -2.34 32.83 14.64
CA LEU A 32 -2.05 32.70 13.21
C LEU A 32 -0.80 31.84 12.94
N TRP A 33 0.24 31.98 13.77
CA TRP A 33 1.46 31.20 13.66
C TRP A 33 1.25 29.69 13.87
N ILE A 34 0.28 29.26 14.69
CA ILE A 34 -0.05 27.83 14.85
C ILE A 34 -0.61 27.27 13.54
N ALA A 35 -1.51 28.00 12.89
CA ALA A 35 -2.09 27.60 11.60
C ALA A 35 -1.01 27.55 10.51
N GLU A 36 -0.11 28.53 10.46
CA GLU A 36 1.04 28.54 9.54
C GLU A 36 1.98 27.35 9.76
N VAL A 37 2.30 27.04 11.02
CA VAL A 37 3.15 25.88 11.36
C VAL A 37 2.43 24.57 11.02
N TYR A 38 1.14 24.46 11.31
CA TYR A 38 0.32 23.31 10.94
C TYR A 38 0.34 23.08 9.42
N LEU A 39 0.11 24.14 8.64
CA LEU A 39 0.14 24.07 7.17
C LEU A 39 1.54 23.72 6.65
N GLY A 40 2.59 24.34 7.23
CA GLY A 40 3.98 24.06 6.90
C GLY A 40 4.36 22.59 7.14
N LEU A 41 3.99 22.02 8.30
CA LEU A 41 4.17 20.60 8.60
C LEU A 41 3.33 19.71 7.68
N SER A 42 2.13 20.13 7.32
CA SER A 42 1.28 19.41 6.39
C SER A 42 1.91 19.33 4.99
N VAL A 43 2.42 20.43 4.45
CA VAL A 43 3.12 20.47 3.15
C VAL A 43 4.42 19.68 3.21
N LEU A 44 5.22 19.86 4.26
CA LEU A 44 6.49 19.15 4.43
C LEU A 44 6.29 17.62 4.54
N SER A 45 5.16 17.17 5.09
CA SER A 45 4.80 15.76 5.14
C SER A 45 4.63 15.12 3.75
N LEU A 46 4.26 15.89 2.72
CA LEU A 46 4.17 15.43 1.33
C LEU A 46 5.56 15.06 0.76
N LEU A 47 6.61 15.69 1.27
CA LEU A 47 7.98 15.35 0.90
C LEU A 47 8.52 14.20 1.77
N ILE A 48 8.26 14.26 3.08
CA ILE A 48 8.84 13.35 4.06
C ILE A 48 8.12 12.01 4.12
N LEU A 49 6.80 12.00 4.30
CA LEU A 49 6.01 10.82 4.66
C LEU A 49 5.31 10.19 3.45
N LEU A 50 4.76 11.01 2.56
CA LEU A 50 3.95 10.55 1.43
C LEU A 50 4.65 9.48 0.56
N PRO A 51 5.95 9.58 0.21
CA PRO A 51 6.60 8.53 -0.56
C PRO A 51 6.60 7.17 0.15
N SER A 52 6.72 7.17 1.48
CA SER A 52 6.72 5.98 2.33
C SER A 52 5.30 5.44 2.54
N LEU A 53 4.32 6.30 2.77
CA LEU A 53 2.90 5.95 2.84
C LEU A 53 2.42 5.30 1.54
N ARG A 54 2.75 5.89 0.39
CA ARG A 54 2.44 5.32 -0.94
C ARG A 54 3.08 3.95 -1.20
N ARG A 55 4.14 3.59 -0.47
CA ARG A 55 4.73 2.24 -0.52
C ARG A 55 4.06 1.30 0.46
N ALA A 56 3.79 1.77 1.66
CA ALA A 56 3.19 0.96 2.72
C ALA A 56 1.74 0.59 2.44
N LEU A 57 0.95 1.52 1.88
CA LEU A 57 -0.43 1.30 1.46
C LEU A 57 -0.53 0.64 0.08
N PHE A 58 0.60 0.38 -0.58
CA PHE A 58 0.59 -0.18 -1.93
C PHE A 58 0.04 -1.60 -1.93
N ARG A 59 -1.04 -1.83 -2.71
CA ARG A 59 -1.55 -3.18 -2.93
C ARG A 59 -0.59 -4.01 -3.75
N THR A 60 -0.47 -5.29 -3.39
CA THR A 60 0.34 -6.29 -4.09
C THR A 60 -0.10 -6.51 -5.53
N TRP A 61 -1.34 -6.16 -5.85
CA TRP A 61 -1.86 -6.15 -7.20
C TRP A 61 -2.54 -4.80 -7.48
N ASP A 62 -2.09 -4.13 -8.54
CA ASP A 62 -2.64 -2.86 -9.02
C ASP A 62 -3.03 -3.03 -10.49
N PRO A 63 -4.32 -2.97 -10.85
CA PRO A 63 -4.78 -3.19 -12.22
C PRO A 63 -4.18 -2.20 -13.22
N LEU A 64 -3.96 -0.95 -12.80
CA LEU A 64 -3.35 0.07 -13.66
C LEU A 64 -1.86 -0.16 -13.91
N ARG A 65 -1.23 -1.00 -13.08
CA ARG A 65 0.16 -1.46 -13.25
C ARG A 65 0.23 -2.89 -13.78
N SER A 66 -0.88 -3.62 -13.77
CA SER A 66 -1.01 -4.97 -14.31
C SER A 66 -1.01 -4.91 -15.84
N ARG A 67 0.00 -5.52 -16.46
CA ARG A 67 0.13 -5.53 -17.92
C ARG A 67 -0.89 -6.42 -18.62
N ILE A 68 -1.53 -7.33 -17.90
CA ILE A 68 -2.68 -8.11 -18.39
C ILE A 68 -3.78 -7.14 -18.86
N LEU A 69 -4.03 -6.05 -18.11
CA LEU A 69 -5.00 -5.01 -18.47
C LEU A 69 -4.44 -3.95 -19.44
N LEU A 70 -3.11 -3.71 -19.45
CA LEU A 70 -2.48 -2.77 -20.39
C LEU A 70 -2.57 -3.20 -21.87
N ARG A 71 -2.91 -4.46 -22.15
CA ARG A 71 -3.09 -5.00 -23.52
C ARG A 71 -4.48 -4.71 -24.12
N ARG A 72 -5.43 -4.22 -23.31
CA ARG A 72 -6.78 -3.83 -23.74
C ARG A 72 -6.96 -2.35 -23.43
N PRO A 73 -6.75 -1.42 -24.40
CA PRO A 73 -6.86 0.02 -24.13
C PRO A 73 -8.21 0.39 -23.50
N LEU A 74 -9.27 -0.28 -23.94
CA LEU A 74 -10.61 -0.19 -23.36
C LEU A 74 -10.65 -0.65 -21.89
N ALA A 75 -10.04 -1.79 -21.53
CA ALA A 75 -9.99 -2.25 -20.14
C ALA A 75 -9.17 -1.31 -19.23
N ARG A 76 -8.08 -0.72 -19.76
CA ARG A 76 -7.29 0.30 -19.05
C ARG A 76 -8.10 1.58 -18.84
N MET A 77 -8.83 2.03 -19.86
CA MET A 77 -9.73 3.17 -19.78
C MET A 77 -10.82 2.91 -18.75
N ILE A 78 -11.53 1.78 -18.83
CA ILE A 78 -12.54 1.36 -17.85
C ILE A 78 -11.95 1.32 -16.44
N THR A 79 -10.74 0.78 -16.26
CA THR A 79 -10.06 0.76 -14.96
C THR A 79 -9.78 2.18 -14.43
N ARG A 80 -9.39 3.11 -15.31
CA ARG A 80 -9.17 4.52 -14.93
C ARG A 80 -10.48 5.20 -14.58
N CYS A 81 -11.52 5.03 -15.40
CA CYS A 81 -12.85 5.56 -15.13
C CYS A 81 -13.41 5.00 -13.82
N TYR A 82 -13.26 3.70 -13.57
CA TYR A 82 -13.63 3.07 -12.31
C TYR A 82 -12.86 3.67 -11.12
N LEU A 83 -11.54 3.77 -11.21
CA LEU A 83 -10.70 4.12 -10.06
C LEU A 83 -10.60 5.62 -9.78
N TYR A 84 -10.69 6.46 -10.80
CA TYR A 84 -10.51 7.91 -10.69
C TYR A 84 -11.77 8.72 -11.05
N GLY A 85 -12.81 8.08 -11.59
CA GLY A 85 -14.13 8.68 -11.79
C GLY A 85 -15.14 8.11 -10.80
N LEU A 86 -15.57 6.86 -11.02
CA LEU A 86 -16.63 6.22 -10.23
C LEU A 86 -16.25 6.05 -8.75
N THR A 87 -14.99 5.68 -8.43
CA THR A 87 -14.58 5.46 -7.03
C THR A 87 -14.63 6.75 -6.21
N PRO A 88 -14.05 7.89 -6.65
CA PRO A 88 -14.26 9.17 -5.95
C PRO A 88 -15.72 9.56 -5.77
N LEU A 89 -16.53 9.48 -6.83
CA LEU A 89 -17.97 9.80 -6.77
C LEU A 89 -18.71 8.94 -5.75
N ALA A 90 -18.49 7.63 -5.79
CA ALA A 90 -19.07 6.71 -4.82
C ALA A 90 -18.58 6.97 -3.39
N PHE A 91 -17.34 7.41 -3.23
CA PHE A 91 -16.79 7.74 -1.92
C PHE A 91 -17.39 9.01 -1.36
N MET A 92 -17.60 10.05 -2.17
CA MET A 92 -18.37 11.22 -1.76
C MET A 92 -19.79 10.83 -1.36
N GLY A 93 -20.45 9.96 -2.13
CA GLY A 93 -21.78 9.48 -1.75
C GLY A 93 -21.80 8.64 -0.47
N CYS A 94 -20.75 7.86 -0.20
CA CYS A 94 -20.61 7.13 1.06
C CYS A 94 -20.43 8.09 2.26
N LEU A 95 -19.70 9.18 2.08
CA LEU A 95 -19.53 10.21 3.12
C LEU A 95 -20.86 10.92 3.38
N GLU A 96 -21.56 11.35 2.32
CA GLU A 96 -22.88 11.99 2.40
C GLU A 96 -23.89 11.12 3.14
N LEU A 97 -24.03 9.85 2.72
CA LEU A 97 -24.94 8.89 3.36
C LEU A 97 -24.62 8.69 4.84
N THR A 98 -23.34 8.75 5.20
CA THR A 98 -22.93 8.59 6.59
C THR A 98 -23.23 9.86 7.38
N ALA A 99 -23.02 11.03 6.81
CA ALA A 99 -23.40 12.30 7.42
C ALA A 99 -24.91 12.35 7.65
N ASP A 100 -25.72 12.03 6.64
CA ASP A 100 -27.19 11.98 6.75
C ASP A 100 -27.66 10.95 7.78
N ALA A 101 -27.14 9.72 7.72
CA ALA A 101 -27.52 8.67 8.67
C ALA A 101 -27.10 9.02 10.11
N ALA A 102 -25.92 9.61 10.29
CA ALA A 102 -25.45 10.06 11.60
C ALA A 102 -26.28 11.24 12.10
N SER A 103 -26.59 12.22 11.25
CA SER A 103 -27.44 13.37 11.58
C SER A 103 -28.82 12.92 12.05
N ALA A 104 -29.47 12.03 11.30
CA ALA A 104 -30.76 11.46 11.65
C ALA A 104 -30.72 10.63 12.96
N ALA A 105 -29.70 9.78 13.12
CA ALA A 105 -29.57 8.93 14.30
C ALA A 105 -29.26 9.73 15.59
N LEU A 106 -28.46 10.79 15.47
CA LEU A 106 -28.04 11.64 16.58
C LEU A 106 -28.99 12.81 16.85
N ARG A 107 -29.97 13.05 15.96
CA ARG A 107 -30.83 14.24 15.94
C ARG A 107 -29.99 15.53 15.90
N PHE A 108 -28.98 15.53 15.06
CA PHE A 108 -28.02 16.62 14.92
C PHE A 108 -28.44 17.55 13.79
N ASN A 109 -28.84 18.78 14.11
CA ASN A 109 -29.43 19.73 13.17
C ASN A 109 -28.52 20.93 12.85
N GLN A 110 -27.22 20.84 13.18
CA GLN A 110 -26.26 21.92 12.94
C GLN A 110 -25.39 21.64 11.71
N SER A 111 -24.92 22.72 11.09
CA SER A 111 -23.93 22.68 10.02
C SER A 111 -22.75 23.58 10.40
N ASN A 112 -21.53 23.12 10.12
CA ASN A 112 -20.33 23.94 10.20
C ASN A 112 -20.09 24.77 8.94
N VAL A 113 -20.94 24.64 7.91
CA VAL A 113 -20.85 25.45 6.69
C VAL A 113 -21.48 26.81 6.93
N THR A 114 -20.73 27.87 6.64
CA THR A 114 -21.18 29.26 6.76
C THR A 114 -22.37 29.53 5.84
N SER A 115 -23.37 30.29 6.31
CA SER A 115 -24.52 30.72 5.50
C SER A 115 -24.15 31.65 4.34
N HIS A 116 -22.99 32.32 4.42
CA HIS A 116 -22.44 33.17 3.37
C HIS A 116 -21.10 32.63 2.90
N VAL A 117 -21.15 31.76 1.90
CA VAL A 117 -19.96 31.14 1.30
C VAL A 117 -19.12 32.18 0.57
N THR A 118 -17.83 32.21 0.88
CA THR A 118 -16.80 33.04 0.24
C THR A 118 -15.79 32.18 -0.52
N TRP A 119 -14.92 32.82 -1.30
CA TRP A 119 -13.82 32.10 -1.97
C TRP A 119 -12.83 31.49 -0.96
N VAL A 120 -12.74 32.05 0.26
CA VAL A 120 -11.85 31.56 1.32
C VAL A 120 -12.30 30.18 1.78
N ASP A 121 -13.61 29.94 1.88
CA ASP A 121 -14.16 28.64 2.29
C ASP A 121 -13.75 27.54 1.30
N TYR A 122 -13.85 27.82 -0.01
CA TYR A 122 -13.35 26.90 -1.04
C TYR A 122 -11.83 26.70 -0.98
N ALA A 123 -11.06 27.73 -0.64
CA ALA A 123 -9.62 27.61 -0.47
C ALA A 123 -9.27 26.72 0.74
N VAL A 124 -10.02 26.85 1.84
CA VAL A 124 -9.90 25.97 3.02
C VAL A 124 -10.26 24.52 2.65
N SER A 125 -11.36 24.30 1.91
CA SER A 125 -11.74 22.95 1.43
C SER A 125 -10.63 22.31 0.58
N VAL A 126 -9.96 23.07 -0.30
CA VAL A 126 -8.85 22.54 -1.10
C VAL A 126 -7.71 22.06 -0.20
N VAL A 127 -7.41 22.81 0.87
CA VAL A 127 -6.32 22.52 1.81
C VAL A 127 -6.69 21.40 2.80
N ALA A 128 -7.98 21.18 3.10
CA ALA A 128 -8.46 20.14 4.02
C ALA A 128 -7.95 18.73 3.67
N GLY A 129 -7.78 18.42 2.37
CA GLY A 129 -7.16 17.17 1.95
C GLY A 129 -5.74 16.93 2.49
N LEU A 130 -5.01 17.97 2.93
CA LEU A 130 -3.71 17.81 3.61
C LEU A 130 -3.85 17.23 5.02
N GLU A 131 -5.01 17.37 5.67
CA GLU A 131 -5.29 16.80 6.99
C GLU A 131 -5.17 15.28 7.01
N GLU A 132 -5.38 14.64 5.86
CA GLU A 132 -5.09 13.21 5.67
C GLU A 132 -3.62 12.88 6.03
N MET A 133 -2.68 13.77 5.77
CA MET A 133 -1.29 13.55 6.14
C MET A 133 -1.07 13.62 7.64
N TRP A 134 -1.78 14.50 8.35
CA TRP A 134 -1.79 14.53 9.81
C TRP A 134 -2.38 13.24 10.37
N ARG A 135 -3.55 12.83 9.89
CA ARG A 135 -4.26 11.62 10.32
C ARG A 135 -3.43 10.35 10.14
N TRP A 136 -2.77 10.22 8.99
CA TRP A 136 -1.83 9.12 8.74
C TRP A 136 -0.55 9.22 9.59
N SER A 137 -0.17 10.41 10.05
CA SER A 137 0.89 10.61 11.04
C SER A 137 0.47 10.11 12.42
N CYS A 138 -0.78 10.36 12.84
CA CYS A 138 -1.36 9.76 14.06
C CYS A 138 -1.34 8.23 13.98
N VAL A 139 -1.75 7.65 12.85
CA VAL A 139 -1.69 6.20 12.63
C VAL A 139 -0.26 5.67 12.75
N ILE A 140 0.73 6.36 12.17
CA ILE A 140 2.16 5.98 12.28
C ILE A 140 2.63 6.06 13.74
N ALA A 141 2.26 7.13 14.47
CA ALA A 141 2.67 7.35 15.85
C ALA A 141 2.14 6.24 16.77
N VAL A 142 0.85 5.89 16.67
CA VAL A 142 0.24 4.81 17.45
C VAL A 142 0.90 3.47 17.11
N ILE A 143 1.08 3.14 15.83
CA ILE A 143 1.76 1.90 15.41
C ILE A 143 3.21 1.86 15.94
N ALA A 144 3.92 2.99 15.94
CA ALA A 144 5.28 3.07 16.46
C ALA A 144 5.32 2.84 17.99
N LEU A 145 4.35 3.40 18.72
CA LEU A 145 4.19 3.19 20.15
C LEU A 145 3.90 1.72 20.48
N PHE A 146 2.92 1.11 19.81
CA PHE A 146 2.61 -0.31 19.96
C PHE A 146 3.82 -1.20 19.67
N ARG A 147 4.60 -0.87 18.63
CA ARG A 147 5.83 -1.60 18.32
C ARG A 147 6.91 -1.45 19.39
N ALA A 148 7.00 -0.30 20.05
CA ALA A 148 7.94 -0.06 21.14
C ALA A 148 7.53 -0.82 22.40
N VAL A 149 6.25 -0.76 22.78
CA VAL A 149 5.69 -1.39 23.99
C VAL A 149 5.59 -2.91 23.85
N LEU A 150 5.03 -3.40 22.74
CA LEU A 150 4.78 -4.82 22.49
C LEU A 150 5.92 -5.47 21.69
N ARG A 151 7.17 -5.03 21.88
CA ARG A 151 8.33 -5.47 21.08
C ARG A 151 8.47 -6.99 21.02
N ARG A 152 8.15 -7.71 22.11
CA ARG A 152 8.24 -9.17 22.21
C ARG A 152 7.19 -9.90 21.37
N TRP A 153 6.01 -9.33 21.21
CA TRP A 153 4.87 -9.95 20.50
C TRP A 153 4.59 -9.31 19.14
N TRP A 154 5.38 -8.32 18.75
CA TRP A 154 5.13 -7.52 17.55
C TRP A 154 5.09 -8.36 16.26
N ASP A 155 5.83 -9.45 16.19
CA ASP A 155 5.87 -10.27 14.98
C ASP A 155 4.58 -11.11 14.78
N THR A 156 3.77 -11.26 15.84
CA THR A 156 2.48 -11.94 15.79
C THR A 156 1.50 -11.18 14.88
N PRO A 157 0.86 -11.83 13.88
CA PRO A 157 -0.07 -11.17 12.97
C PRO A 157 -1.26 -10.50 13.66
N SER A 158 -1.83 -11.14 14.70
CA SER A 158 -2.95 -10.59 15.46
C SER A 158 -2.58 -9.27 16.14
N VAL A 159 -1.42 -9.20 16.79
CA VAL A 159 -0.93 -7.97 17.45
C VAL A 159 -0.77 -6.83 16.45
N ARG A 160 -0.23 -7.10 15.26
CA ARG A 160 -0.09 -6.07 14.21
C ARG A 160 -1.43 -5.60 13.67
N MET A 161 -2.39 -6.52 13.52
CA MET A 161 -3.75 -6.18 13.10
C MET A 161 -4.47 -5.36 14.16
N SER A 162 -4.40 -5.76 15.44
CA SER A 162 -4.94 -4.98 16.55
C SER A 162 -4.33 -3.59 16.61
N ALA A 163 -3.00 -3.47 16.50
CA ALA A 163 -2.33 -2.17 16.48
C ALA A 163 -2.81 -1.28 15.32
N LEU A 164 -3.02 -1.84 14.13
CA LEU A 164 -3.55 -1.11 12.99
C LEU A 164 -5.01 -0.66 13.24
N VAL A 165 -5.88 -1.56 13.69
CA VAL A 165 -7.29 -1.23 13.97
C VAL A 165 -7.39 -0.15 15.04
N THR A 166 -6.66 -0.30 16.15
CA THR A 166 -6.60 0.70 17.22
C THR A 166 -6.08 2.04 16.69
N ALA A 167 -5.03 2.04 15.87
CA ALA A 167 -4.50 3.27 15.28
C ALA A 167 -5.51 3.98 14.37
N LEU A 168 -6.28 3.24 13.58
CA LEU A 168 -7.33 3.81 12.73
C LEU A 168 -8.48 4.39 13.55
N LEU A 169 -8.95 3.66 14.56
CA LEU A 169 -10.02 4.13 15.45
C LEU A 169 -9.58 5.39 16.20
N LEU A 170 -8.39 5.40 16.82
CA LEU A 170 -7.88 6.57 17.52
C LEU A 170 -7.69 7.77 16.56
N SER A 171 -7.23 7.54 15.33
CA SER A 171 -7.12 8.61 14.34
C SER A 171 -8.48 9.19 13.93
N ALA A 172 -9.53 8.36 13.90
CA ALA A 172 -10.88 8.78 13.59
C ALA A 172 -11.48 9.61 14.74
N LEU A 173 -11.31 9.15 15.99
CA LEU A 173 -11.76 9.90 17.17
C LEU A 173 -11.01 11.24 17.33
N ALA A 174 -9.71 11.27 17.03
CA ALA A 174 -8.91 12.49 17.02
C ALA A 174 -9.40 13.47 15.92
N PHE A 175 -9.70 12.96 14.73
CA PHE A 175 -10.29 13.76 13.64
C PHE A 175 -11.62 14.38 14.07
N GLY A 176 -12.54 13.59 14.62
CA GLY A 176 -13.79 14.15 15.17
C GLY A 176 -13.58 15.18 16.28
N SER A 177 -12.52 15.02 17.08
CA SER A 177 -12.19 15.97 18.15
C SER A 177 -11.73 17.33 17.60
N GLY A 178 -11.08 17.35 16.45
CA GLY A 178 -10.64 18.56 15.77
C GLY A 178 -11.80 19.47 15.33
N HIS A 179 -12.97 18.89 15.08
CA HIS A 179 -14.17 19.63 14.67
C HIS A 179 -15.08 20.02 15.83
N ILE A 180 -14.79 19.64 17.08
CA ILE A 180 -15.68 19.94 18.22
C ILE A 180 -15.83 21.45 18.44
N LEU A 181 -14.75 22.21 18.26
CA LEU A 181 -14.72 23.64 18.56
C LEU A 181 -15.47 24.47 17.50
N GLU A 182 -15.74 23.91 16.33
CA GLU A 182 -16.57 24.54 15.28
C GLU A 182 -18.04 24.71 15.73
N PHE A 183 -18.46 23.99 16.78
CA PHE A 183 -19.84 23.99 17.26
C PHE A 183 -19.95 24.53 18.69
N THR A 184 -20.92 25.41 18.91
CA THR A 184 -21.22 25.97 20.23
C THR A 184 -22.16 25.07 21.04
N GLN A 185 -22.99 24.28 20.38
CA GLN A 185 -23.92 23.31 20.97
C GLN A 185 -23.76 21.95 20.27
N GLU A 186 -24.33 20.87 20.82
CA GLU A 186 -24.32 19.53 20.19
C GLU A 186 -22.91 18.97 19.86
N ARG A 187 -21.90 19.40 20.62
CA ARG A 187 -20.48 19.03 20.45
C ARG A 187 -20.23 17.52 20.41
N LEU A 188 -20.97 16.75 21.21
CA LEU A 188 -20.82 15.29 21.27
C LEU A 188 -21.34 14.62 19.98
N GLN A 189 -22.44 15.14 19.44
CA GLN A 189 -23.02 14.68 18.19
C GLN A 189 -22.09 14.99 17.01
N ALA A 190 -21.56 16.23 16.95
CA ALA A 190 -20.55 16.61 15.97
C ALA A 190 -19.33 15.69 16.06
N TRP A 191 -18.79 15.47 17.26
CA TRP A 191 -17.66 14.56 17.49
C TRP A 191 -17.89 13.17 16.90
N TYR A 192 -19.07 12.57 17.13
CA TYR A 192 -19.41 11.25 16.60
C TYR A 192 -19.53 11.25 15.07
N MET A 193 -20.21 12.25 14.50
CA MET A 193 -20.39 12.37 13.06
C MET A 193 -19.04 12.49 12.34
N PHE A 194 -18.21 13.47 12.72
CA PHE A 194 -16.89 13.65 12.10
C PHE A 194 -15.97 12.46 12.35
N SER A 195 -16.03 11.82 13.52
CA SER A 195 -15.29 10.56 13.76
C SER A 195 -15.68 9.46 12.76
N SER A 196 -16.96 9.35 12.44
CA SER A 196 -17.47 8.36 11.48
C SER A 196 -16.97 8.66 10.05
N LEU A 197 -17.03 9.93 9.63
CA LEU A 197 -16.48 10.38 8.34
C LEU A 197 -14.97 10.13 8.24
N GLY A 198 -14.22 10.47 9.30
CA GLY A 198 -12.78 10.22 9.39
C GLY A 198 -12.43 8.73 9.28
N LEU A 199 -13.21 7.86 9.93
CA LEU A 199 -13.04 6.41 9.83
C LEU A 199 -13.25 5.92 8.39
N ILE A 200 -14.28 6.42 7.71
CA ILE A 200 -14.57 6.09 6.31
C ILE A 200 -13.40 6.49 5.40
N LEU A 201 -12.89 7.71 5.51
CA LEU A 201 -11.71 8.15 4.76
C LEU A 201 -10.50 7.23 5.03
N ALA A 202 -10.34 6.74 6.26
CA ALA A 202 -9.26 5.79 6.63
C ALA A 202 -9.38 4.47 5.88
N LEU A 203 -10.59 3.90 5.93
CA LEU A 203 -10.92 2.65 5.27
C LEU A 203 -10.77 2.78 3.76
N MET A 204 -11.21 3.90 3.17
CA MET A 204 -11.04 4.20 1.76
C MET A 204 -9.57 4.21 1.32
N ALA A 205 -8.67 4.77 2.13
CA ALA A 205 -7.23 4.77 1.85
C ALA A 205 -6.62 3.36 1.89
N ILE A 206 -7.08 2.50 2.80
CA ILE A 206 -6.66 1.08 2.88
C ILE A 206 -7.25 0.27 1.71
N LEU A 207 -8.53 0.50 1.39
CA LEU A 207 -9.26 -0.19 0.33
C LEU A 207 -8.74 0.18 -1.06
N THR A 208 -8.27 1.39 -1.27
CA THR A 208 -7.71 1.81 -2.57
C THR A 208 -6.20 1.64 -2.64
N GLY A 209 -5.51 1.67 -1.48
CA GLY A 209 -4.06 1.73 -1.40
C GLY A 209 -3.48 3.03 -1.96
N ARG A 210 -4.27 4.11 -2.01
CA ARG A 210 -3.97 5.36 -2.73
C ARG A 210 -4.31 6.58 -1.89
N ILE A 211 -3.42 6.95 -0.98
CA ILE A 211 -3.60 8.13 -0.13
C ILE A 211 -3.88 9.43 -0.92
N LEU A 212 -3.21 9.68 -2.06
CA LEU A 212 -3.47 10.86 -2.90
C LEU A 212 -4.89 10.89 -3.47
N LEU A 213 -5.49 9.73 -3.74
CA LEU A 213 -6.88 9.67 -4.18
C LEU A 213 -7.81 10.14 -3.06
N ILE A 214 -7.51 9.75 -1.82
CA ILE A 214 -8.34 10.10 -0.65
C ILE A 214 -8.17 11.57 -0.29
N MET A 215 -6.96 12.12 -0.39
CA MET A 215 -6.75 13.56 -0.23
C MET A 215 -7.62 14.36 -1.20
N VAL A 216 -7.68 13.95 -2.48
CA VAL A 216 -8.54 14.60 -3.47
C VAL A 216 -10.02 14.40 -3.14
N VAL A 217 -10.43 13.20 -2.74
CA VAL A 217 -11.83 12.94 -2.33
C VAL A 217 -12.23 13.82 -1.15
N HIS A 218 -11.37 13.95 -0.14
CA HIS A 218 -11.61 14.81 1.02
C HIS A 218 -11.73 16.28 0.60
N SER A 219 -10.75 16.82 -0.13
CA SER A 219 -10.83 18.22 -0.59
C SER A 219 -12.06 18.52 -1.45
N VAL A 220 -12.42 17.59 -2.34
CA VAL A 220 -13.59 17.77 -3.22
C VAL A 220 -14.89 17.60 -2.44
N TYR A 221 -14.95 16.69 -1.47
CA TYR A 221 -16.12 16.50 -0.62
C TYR A 221 -16.42 17.76 0.20
N ASP A 222 -15.41 18.38 0.81
CA ASP A 222 -15.62 19.61 1.57
C ASP A 222 -16.12 20.73 0.67
N ALA A 223 -15.48 20.94 -0.49
CA ALA A 223 -15.92 21.94 -1.47
C ALA A 223 -17.33 21.64 -2.01
N TRP A 224 -17.67 20.36 -2.15
CA TRP A 224 -18.97 19.88 -2.58
C TRP A 224 -20.05 20.21 -1.54
N VAL A 225 -19.82 19.89 -0.27
CA VAL A 225 -20.76 20.19 0.83
C VAL A 225 -20.92 21.71 1.00
N THR A 226 -19.83 22.47 0.88
CA THR A 226 -19.89 23.94 0.85
C THR A 226 -20.78 24.45 -0.27
N TRP A 227 -20.64 23.92 -1.49
CA TRP A 227 -21.50 24.28 -2.60
C TRP A 227 -22.96 23.82 -2.39
N LEU A 228 -23.18 22.59 -1.91
CA LEU A 228 -24.50 22.02 -1.67
C LEU A 228 -25.32 22.85 -0.68
N SER A 229 -24.66 23.44 0.32
CA SER A 229 -25.30 24.35 1.30
C SER A 229 -25.93 25.59 0.68
N THR A 230 -25.50 26.00 -0.52
CA THR A 230 -26.04 27.16 -1.25
C THR A 230 -27.22 26.80 -2.16
N GLN A 231 -27.51 25.51 -2.32
CA GLN A 231 -28.56 25.02 -3.19
C GLN A 231 -29.89 24.89 -2.43
N ASN A 232 -31.00 24.85 -3.17
CA ASN A 232 -32.30 24.60 -2.56
C ASN A 232 -32.47 23.12 -2.17
N GLU A 233 -33.44 22.83 -1.31
CA GLU A 233 -33.67 21.49 -0.78
C GLU A 233 -33.93 20.44 -1.87
N THR A 234 -34.60 20.82 -2.96
CA THR A 234 -34.93 19.89 -4.06
C THR A 234 -33.68 19.49 -4.85
N VAL A 235 -32.79 20.44 -5.13
CA VAL A 235 -31.51 20.16 -5.77
C VAL A 235 -30.63 19.33 -4.83
N SER A 236 -30.56 19.68 -3.54
CA SER A 236 -29.79 18.92 -2.56
C SER A 236 -30.26 17.47 -2.44
N ALA A 237 -31.58 17.25 -2.33
CA ALA A 237 -32.17 15.90 -2.27
C ALA A 237 -31.91 15.08 -3.54
N ALA A 238 -31.96 15.71 -4.72
CA ALA A 238 -31.64 15.04 -5.98
C ALA A 238 -30.18 14.58 -6.02
N PHE A 239 -29.25 15.41 -5.55
CA PHE A 239 -27.82 15.06 -5.50
C PHE A 239 -27.50 14.00 -4.46
N ILE A 240 -28.12 14.03 -3.28
CA ILE A 240 -28.00 12.97 -2.27
C ILE A 240 -28.46 11.63 -2.86
N THR A 241 -29.60 11.63 -3.56
CA THR A 241 -30.11 10.43 -4.23
C THR A 241 -29.16 9.93 -5.33
N ALA A 242 -28.61 10.84 -6.15
CA ALA A 242 -27.63 10.49 -7.18
C ALA A 242 -26.35 9.90 -6.58
N SER A 243 -25.86 10.47 -5.48
CA SER A 243 -24.72 9.98 -4.70
C SER A 243 -24.95 8.57 -4.16
N PHE A 244 -26.17 8.27 -3.68
CA PHE A 244 -26.57 6.92 -3.28
C PHE A 244 -26.52 5.92 -4.45
N VAL A 245 -27.09 6.29 -5.59
CA VAL A 245 -27.05 5.46 -6.80
C VAL A 245 -25.61 5.22 -7.27
N ALA A 246 -24.75 6.23 -7.21
CA ALA A 246 -23.33 6.11 -7.55
C ALA A 246 -22.61 5.13 -6.60
N PHE A 247 -22.88 5.21 -5.29
CA PHE A 247 -22.32 4.30 -4.30
C PHE A 247 -22.75 2.85 -4.53
N LEU A 248 -24.05 2.59 -4.74
CA LEU A 248 -24.56 1.25 -5.04
C LEU A 248 -23.99 0.70 -6.36
N SER A 249 -23.91 1.53 -7.39
CA SER A 249 -23.30 1.17 -8.67
C SER A 249 -21.84 0.78 -8.50
N TRP A 250 -21.08 1.55 -7.72
CA TRP A 250 -19.70 1.23 -7.39
C TRP A 250 -19.58 -0.08 -6.61
N LEU A 251 -20.48 -0.35 -5.66
CA LEU A 251 -20.51 -1.60 -4.91
C LEU A 251 -20.79 -2.79 -5.84
N GLY A 252 -21.77 -2.66 -6.74
CA GLY A 252 -22.06 -3.66 -7.77
C GLY A 252 -20.85 -3.96 -8.64
N VAL A 253 -20.18 -2.92 -9.15
CA VAL A 253 -18.92 -3.09 -9.89
C VAL A 253 -17.83 -3.68 -8.99
N ALA A 254 -17.73 -3.31 -7.72
CA ALA A 254 -16.73 -3.86 -6.80
C ALA A 254 -16.92 -5.36 -6.52
N LEU A 255 -18.15 -5.86 -6.58
CA LEU A 255 -18.50 -7.28 -6.47
C LEU A 255 -18.19 -8.05 -7.76
N VAL A 256 -18.56 -7.49 -8.91
CA VAL A 256 -18.46 -8.17 -10.22
C VAL A 256 -17.12 -7.92 -10.93
N ARG A 257 -16.31 -6.94 -10.50
CA ARG A 257 -14.98 -6.61 -11.10
C ARG A 257 -14.07 -7.82 -11.25
N ARG A 258 -14.24 -8.85 -10.40
CA ARG A 258 -13.54 -10.13 -10.50
C ARG A 258 -13.67 -10.78 -11.89
N GLN A 259 -14.79 -10.60 -12.58
CA GLN A 259 -15.07 -11.13 -13.91
C GLN A 259 -14.39 -10.32 -15.04
N PHE A 260 -14.06 -9.05 -14.79
CA PHE A 260 -13.43 -8.15 -15.77
C PHE A 260 -11.89 -8.16 -15.74
N GLY A 261 -11.29 -9.26 -15.26
CA GLY A 261 -9.84 -9.38 -15.18
C GLY A 261 -9.22 -8.58 -14.03
N PHE A 262 -10.01 -8.18 -13.02
CA PHE A 262 -9.48 -7.59 -11.79
C PHE A 262 -8.93 -8.61 -10.77
N ARG A 263 -8.66 -9.83 -11.23
CA ARG A 263 -8.09 -10.88 -10.37
C ARG A 263 -6.60 -10.60 -10.20
N ALA A 264 -6.15 -10.52 -8.95
CA ALA A 264 -4.76 -10.86 -8.68
C ALA A 264 -4.53 -12.27 -9.25
N PRO A 265 -3.49 -12.51 -10.06
CA PRO A 265 -3.20 -13.86 -10.50
C PRO A 265 -3.12 -14.80 -9.30
N GLY A 266 -3.53 -16.06 -9.49
CA GLY A 266 -3.49 -17.06 -8.44
C GLY A 266 -2.11 -17.06 -7.77
N ALA A 267 -2.09 -17.18 -6.45
CA ALA A 267 -0.83 -17.42 -5.75
C ALA A 267 -0.37 -18.81 -6.17
N VAL A 268 0.59 -18.90 -7.09
CA VAL A 268 1.28 -20.15 -7.38
C VAL A 268 2.08 -20.47 -6.14
N ARG A 269 1.69 -21.54 -5.45
CA ARG A 269 2.24 -21.90 -4.14
C ARG A 269 3.29 -22.97 -4.36
N VAL A 270 4.55 -22.57 -4.28
CA VAL A 270 5.63 -23.53 -4.15
C VAL A 270 5.67 -24.01 -2.69
N PRO A 271 5.70 -25.33 -2.42
CA PRO A 271 5.86 -25.85 -1.07
C PRO A 271 7.06 -25.21 -0.36
N VAL A 272 6.88 -24.82 0.90
CA VAL A 272 7.98 -24.31 1.72
C VAL A 272 8.68 -25.51 2.37
N GLU A 273 9.53 -26.16 1.60
CA GLU A 273 10.38 -27.25 2.06
C GLU A 273 11.83 -26.84 1.89
N LEU A 274 12.62 -27.00 2.96
CA LEU A 274 14.04 -26.66 2.94
C LEU A 274 14.84 -27.88 2.52
N THR A 275 15.77 -27.66 1.59
CA THR A 275 16.70 -28.65 1.07
C THR A 275 18.10 -28.05 1.03
N VAL A 276 19.11 -28.93 1.05
CA VAL A 276 20.50 -28.53 0.81
C VAL A 276 20.66 -28.25 -0.69
N VAL A 277 21.22 -27.09 -1.01
CA VAL A 277 21.51 -26.71 -2.39
C VAL A 277 22.60 -27.64 -2.93
N SER A 278 22.19 -28.49 -3.87
CA SER A 278 23.05 -29.40 -4.63
C SER A 278 23.20 -28.98 -6.08
N THR A 279 24.05 -29.71 -6.83
CA THR A 279 24.27 -29.55 -8.28
C THR A 279 22.97 -29.55 -9.08
N ARG A 280 21.91 -30.22 -8.61
CA ARG A 280 20.55 -30.18 -9.21
C ARG A 280 20.05 -28.75 -9.40
N HIS A 281 20.27 -27.86 -8.44
CA HIS A 281 19.82 -26.47 -8.50
C HIS A 281 20.65 -25.62 -9.47
N LEU A 282 21.96 -25.87 -9.52
CA LEU A 282 22.88 -25.17 -10.42
C LEU A 282 22.58 -25.55 -11.88
N LEU A 283 22.38 -26.84 -12.16
CA LEU A 283 21.96 -27.32 -13.47
C LEU A 283 20.56 -26.81 -13.86
N ALA A 284 19.64 -26.73 -12.89
CA ALA A 284 18.31 -26.16 -13.13
C ALA A 284 18.41 -24.70 -13.58
N PHE A 285 19.29 -23.91 -12.95
CA PHE A 285 19.51 -22.53 -13.35
C PHE A 285 20.08 -22.43 -14.78
N GLU A 286 21.05 -23.26 -15.13
CA GLU A 286 21.63 -23.24 -16.48
C GLU A 286 20.60 -23.60 -17.55
N ARG A 287 19.80 -24.65 -17.32
CA ARG A 287 18.65 -25.02 -18.18
C ARG A 287 17.69 -23.84 -18.37
N GLU A 288 17.32 -23.18 -17.28
CA GLU A 288 16.42 -22.03 -17.35
C GLU A 288 17.04 -20.82 -18.04
N ARG A 289 18.34 -20.59 -17.85
CA ARG A 289 19.07 -19.51 -18.51
C ARG A 289 19.00 -19.65 -20.02
N GLU A 290 19.16 -20.86 -20.56
CA GLU A 290 19.05 -21.14 -21.99
C GLU A 290 17.63 -20.95 -22.52
N LEU A 291 16.64 -21.49 -21.82
CA LEU A 291 15.22 -21.34 -22.17
C LEU A 291 14.83 -19.86 -22.21
N ILE A 292 15.17 -19.10 -21.17
CA ILE A 292 14.83 -17.67 -21.05
C ILE A 292 15.61 -16.84 -22.08
N SER A 293 16.86 -17.20 -22.40
CA SER A 293 17.62 -16.53 -23.46
C SER A 293 16.91 -16.64 -24.80
N ARG A 294 16.30 -17.79 -25.11
CA ARG A 294 15.47 -17.97 -26.31
C ARG A 294 14.20 -17.14 -26.27
N VAL A 295 13.52 -17.04 -25.13
CA VAL A 295 12.33 -16.17 -24.98
C VAL A 295 12.66 -14.71 -25.31
N PHE A 296 13.80 -14.22 -24.83
CA PHE A 296 14.20 -12.81 -24.96
C PHE A 296 15.23 -12.55 -26.07
N HIS A 297 15.41 -13.46 -27.02
CA HIS A 297 16.47 -13.35 -28.06
C HIS A 297 16.41 -12.06 -28.88
N ARG A 298 15.20 -11.49 -29.07
CA ARG A 298 15.00 -10.22 -29.81
C ARG A 298 15.30 -8.97 -28.98
N ARG A 299 15.65 -9.11 -27.70
CA ARG A 299 15.93 -7.96 -26.82
C ARG A 299 17.37 -7.50 -26.99
N VAL A 300 17.54 -6.22 -27.33
CA VAL A 300 18.84 -5.53 -27.35
C VAL A 300 19.60 -5.66 -26.02
N TYR A 301 18.88 -5.70 -24.89
CA TYR A 301 19.49 -5.92 -23.58
C TYR A 301 18.66 -6.92 -22.79
N CYS A 302 19.28 -8.06 -22.49
CA CYS A 302 18.80 -9.08 -21.57
C CYS A 302 20.00 -9.60 -20.76
N SER A 303 19.93 -9.50 -19.43
CA SER A 303 20.91 -10.15 -18.54
C SER A 303 20.17 -11.05 -17.57
N ILE A 304 20.54 -12.33 -17.55
CA ILE A 304 19.93 -13.37 -16.72
C ILE A 304 20.92 -13.70 -15.60
N ARG A 305 20.44 -13.78 -14.36
CA ARG A 305 21.26 -14.01 -13.17
C ARG A 305 20.59 -14.99 -12.22
N HIS A 306 21.36 -15.90 -11.66
CA HIS A 306 20.92 -16.68 -10.49
C HIS A 306 20.99 -15.78 -9.26
N ILE A 307 19.88 -15.66 -8.55
CA ILE A 307 19.80 -14.89 -7.31
C ILE A 307 19.23 -15.76 -6.19
N GLY A 308 19.22 -15.24 -4.95
CA GLY A 308 18.66 -15.96 -3.81
C GLY A 308 19.65 -16.96 -3.23
N THR A 309 19.16 -17.82 -2.32
CA THR A 309 20.03 -18.77 -1.59
C THR A 309 20.45 -19.95 -2.47
N THR A 310 19.63 -20.34 -3.45
CA THR A 310 19.96 -21.46 -4.37
C THR A 310 21.13 -21.18 -5.31
N ALA A 311 21.64 -19.94 -5.34
CA ALA A 311 22.87 -19.54 -6.05
C ALA A 311 24.15 -19.80 -5.22
N ILE A 312 24.03 -20.50 -4.09
CA ILE A 312 25.12 -20.79 -3.14
C ILE A 312 25.11 -22.28 -2.87
N GLU A 313 26.14 -22.98 -3.34
CA GLU A 313 26.27 -24.43 -3.13
C GLU A 313 26.40 -24.76 -1.63
N GLY A 314 25.73 -25.84 -1.20
CA GLY A 314 25.73 -26.30 0.19
C GLY A 314 24.84 -25.49 1.15
N ALA A 315 24.23 -24.38 0.71
CA ALA A 315 23.32 -23.60 1.55
C ALA A 315 21.97 -24.32 1.77
N MET A 316 21.28 -24.04 2.86
CA MET A 316 19.90 -24.49 3.07
C MET A 316 18.93 -23.53 2.40
N ALA A 317 18.08 -23.98 1.47
CA ALA A 317 17.16 -23.14 0.71
C ALA A 317 15.81 -23.80 0.46
N ASN A 318 14.81 -23.02 0.02
CA ASN A 318 13.61 -23.64 -0.54
C ASN A 318 13.98 -24.36 -1.84
N ASP A 319 13.32 -25.49 -2.16
CA ASP A 319 13.50 -26.23 -3.42
C ASP A 319 12.90 -25.47 -4.63
N ALA A 320 13.37 -24.23 -4.82
CA ALA A 320 12.93 -23.29 -5.83
C ALA A 320 14.08 -22.36 -6.23
N ILE A 321 14.48 -22.37 -7.51
CA ILE A 321 15.51 -21.47 -8.02
C ILE A 321 14.93 -20.08 -8.30
N ASP A 322 15.64 -19.03 -7.90
CA ASP A 322 15.25 -17.65 -8.19
C ASP A 322 16.08 -17.10 -9.37
N VAL A 323 15.41 -16.82 -10.49
CA VAL A 323 16.04 -16.33 -11.72
C VAL A 323 15.71 -14.86 -11.92
N LEU A 324 16.71 -13.99 -11.98
CA LEU A 324 16.54 -12.55 -12.24
C LEU A 324 16.85 -12.22 -13.69
N VAL A 325 15.84 -11.75 -14.42
CA VAL A 325 15.98 -11.22 -15.78
C VAL A 325 15.94 -9.70 -15.75
N LEU A 326 17.02 -9.10 -16.24
CA LEU A 326 17.21 -7.66 -16.33
C LEU A 326 16.97 -7.20 -17.76
N LEU A 327 15.97 -6.35 -17.95
CA LEU A 327 15.65 -5.73 -19.23
C LEU A 327 15.82 -4.21 -19.15
N ARG A 328 16.13 -3.54 -20.27
CA ARG A 328 16.15 -2.05 -20.33
C ARG A 328 14.77 -1.48 -19.99
N ARG A 329 13.72 -2.11 -20.52
CA ARG A 329 12.32 -1.88 -20.18
C ARG A 329 11.70 -3.24 -19.88
N PRO A 330 11.20 -3.50 -18.65
CA PRO A 330 10.57 -4.76 -18.29
C PRO A 330 9.14 -4.78 -18.84
N VAL A 331 9.00 -4.66 -20.17
CA VAL A 331 7.73 -4.62 -20.91
C VAL A 331 7.66 -5.76 -21.88
N LEU A 332 7.07 -6.88 -21.46
CA LEU A 332 7.01 -8.08 -22.28
C LEU A 332 6.12 -7.88 -23.51
N HIS A 333 6.64 -8.26 -24.68
CA HIS A 333 5.90 -8.34 -25.94
C HIS A 333 4.91 -9.51 -25.92
N ARG A 334 4.00 -9.58 -26.90
CA ARG A 334 3.00 -10.65 -26.98
C ARG A 334 3.68 -12.01 -27.12
N GLU A 335 4.64 -12.11 -28.02
CA GLU A 335 5.42 -13.32 -28.30
C GLU A 335 6.14 -13.82 -27.04
N GLU A 336 6.83 -12.94 -26.32
CA GLU A 336 7.56 -13.32 -25.08
C GLU A 336 6.62 -13.83 -23.98
N TRP A 337 5.41 -13.26 -23.90
CA TRP A 337 4.41 -13.71 -22.94
C TRP A 337 3.90 -15.10 -23.27
N GLN A 338 3.54 -15.33 -24.54
CA GLN A 338 3.10 -16.63 -25.02
C GLN A 338 4.21 -17.67 -24.88
N ALA A 339 5.46 -17.31 -25.17
CA ALA A 339 6.60 -18.18 -24.99
C ALA A 339 6.80 -18.57 -23.51
N LEU A 340 6.67 -17.63 -22.57
CA LEU A 340 6.72 -17.95 -21.15
C LEU A 340 5.58 -18.89 -20.72
N GLU A 341 4.35 -18.63 -21.14
CA GLU A 341 3.19 -19.49 -20.85
C GLU A 341 3.37 -20.90 -21.44
N GLN A 342 3.87 -21.01 -22.67
CA GLN A 342 4.20 -22.27 -23.33
C GLN A 342 5.33 -23.04 -22.61
N CYS A 343 6.26 -22.32 -21.97
CA CYS A 343 7.28 -22.90 -21.11
C CYS A 343 6.77 -23.26 -19.70
N GLY A 344 5.45 -23.20 -19.46
CA GLY A 344 4.82 -23.57 -18.20
C GLY A 344 4.82 -22.49 -17.12
N TYR A 345 5.29 -21.28 -17.43
CA TYR A 345 5.30 -20.19 -16.46
C TYR A 345 3.92 -19.56 -16.26
N GLN A 346 3.53 -19.42 -15.01
CA GLN A 346 2.32 -18.73 -14.60
C GLN A 346 2.66 -17.34 -14.08
N PHE A 347 1.99 -16.30 -14.60
CA PHE A 347 2.25 -14.93 -14.18
C PHE A 347 1.62 -14.64 -12.80
N CYS A 348 2.42 -14.14 -11.85
CA CYS A 348 2.01 -13.83 -10.48
C CYS A 348 1.97 -12.31 -10.17
N GLY A 349 1.94 -11.45 -11.20
CA GLY A 349 1.89 -10.00 -10.97
C GLY A 349 3.23 -9.47 -10.48
N ASN A 350 3.22 -8.69 -9.39
CA ASN A 350 4.44 -8.23 -8.73
C ASN A 350 4.65 -8.89 -7.34
N ALA A 351 3.65 -9.64 -6.85
CA ALA A 351 3.60 -10.26 -5.52
C ALA A 351 4.04 -9.34 -4.36
N GLY A 352 3.60 -8.07 -4.40
CA GLY A 352 3.92 -7.05 -3.39
C GLY A 352 5.23 -6.32 -3.60
N VAL A 353 5.99 -6.62 -4.66
CA VAL A 353 7.34 -6.09 -4.85
C VAL A 353 7.35 -5.10 -6.02
N LYS A 354 7.37 -3.81 -5.69
CA LYS A 354 7.42 -2.73 -6.69
C LYS A 354 8.65 -2.85 -7.59
N GLY A 355 8.42 -2.87 -8.90
CA GLY A 355 9.48 -2.89 -9.92
C GLY A 355 9.90 -4.29 -10.39
N ARG A 356 9.17 -5.33 -9.98
CA ARG A 356 9.33 -6.72 -10.42
C ARG A 356 8.06 -7.22 -11.08
N LEU A 357 8.21 -8.03 -12.12
CA LEU A 357 7.19 -8.97 -12.61
C LEU A 357 7.61 -10.37 -12.15
N LEU A 358 6.73 -11.08 -11.46
CA LEU A 358 6.98 -12.44 -10.97
C LEU A 358 6.22 -13.43 -11.85
N TRP A 359 6.91 -14.46 -12.25
CA TRP A 359 6.40 -15.65 -12.91
C TRP A 359 6.89 -16.87 -12.13
N VAL A 360 6.04 -17.88 -12.03
CA VAL A 360 6.37 -19.10 -11.31
C VAL A 360 6.10 -20.30 -12.20
N ARG A 361 7.05 -21.23 -12.25
CA ARG A 361 6.83 -22.59 -12.74
C ARG A 361 6.95 -23.54 -11.55
N GLU A 362 6.02 -24.46 -11.42
CA GLU A 362 6.02 -25.46 -10.34
C GLU A 362 7.18 -26.45 -10.52
N ALA A 363 7.46 -27.23 -9.48
CA ALA A 363 8.49 -28.26 -9.53
C ALA A 363 8.05 -29.41 -10.44
N GLU A 364 9.01 -29.99 -11.14
CA GLU A 364 8.88 -31.26 -11.87
C GLU A 364 9.66 -32.34 -11.10
N ASP A 365 9.37 -33.63 -11.32
CA ASP A 365 9.99 -34.73 -10.56
C ASP A 365 11.52 -34.62 -10.47
N SER A 366 12.17 -34.19 -11.56
CA SER A 366 13.63 -34.02 -11.62
C SER A 366 14.12 -32.60 -11.37
N TRP A 367 13.25 -31.59 -11.37
CA TRP A 367 13.68 -30.17 -11.38
C TRP A 367 12.96 -29.34 -10.32
N PRO A 368 13.69 -28.48 -9.57
CA PRO A 368 13.08 -27.60 -8.59
C PRO A 368 12.11 -26.61 -9.25
N ALA A 369 11.23 -26.03 -8.45
CA ALA A 369 10.37 -24.95 -8.92
C ALA A 369 11.20 -23.75 -9.38
N VAL A 370 10.63 -22.88 -10.23
CA VAL A 370 11.33 -21.71 -10.77
C VAL A 370 10.57 -20.43 -10.46
N HIS A 371 11.21 -19.53 -9.74
CA HIS A 371 10.75 -18.15 -9.56
C HIS A 371 11.47 -17.23 -10.55
N LEU A 372 10.79 -16.94 -11.66
CA LEU A 372 11.29 -16.03 -12.68
C LEU A 372 10.89 -14.59 -12.36
N GLN A 373 11.89 -13.74 -12.18
CA GLN A 373 11.75 -12.37 -11.73
C GLN A 373 12.26 -11.40 -12.78
N ILE A 374 11.36 -10.72 -13.48
CA ILE A 374 11.73 -9.78 -14.55
C ILE A 374 11.69 -8.34 -14.01
N ALA A 375 12.79 -7.61 -14.16
CA ALA A 375 12.95 -6.27 -13.62
C ALA A 375 13.66 -5.32 -14.58
N LYS A 376 13.46 -4.01 -14.37
CA LYS A 376 14.25 -2.99 -15.07
C LYS A 376 15.70 -3.06 -14.56
N SER A 377 16.66 -3.14 -15.48
CA SER A 377 18.08 -3.06 -15.16
C SER A 377 18.39 -1.79 -14.34
N GLY A 378 19.13 -1.97 -13.25
CA GLY A 378 19.48 -0.88 -12.34
C GLY A 378 18.32 -0.30 -11.55
N ASN A 379 17.11 -0.86 -11.56
CA ASN A 379 16.07 -0.38 -10.65
C ASN A 379 16.39 -0.74 -9.19
N ARG A 380 15.62 -0.16 -8.24
CA ARG A 380 15.82 -0.40 -6.80
C ARG A 380 15.72 -1.89 -6.43
N TYR A 381 14.86 -2.63 -7.12
CA TYR A 381 14.63 -4.04 -6.85
C TYR A 381 15.82 -4.90 -7.27
N SER A 382 16.18 -4.86 -8.55
CA SER A 382 17.28 -5.63 -9.14
C SER A 382 18.60 -5.41 -8.40
N ARG A 383 18.96 -4.15 -8.13
CA ARG A 383 20.17 -3.84 -7.34
C ARG A 383 20.15 -4.48 -5.96
N ALA A 384 19.02 -4.45 -5.29
CA ALA A 384 18.89 -4.97 -3.94
C ALA A 384 18.86 -6.51 -3.92
N ALA A 385 18.28 -7.17 -4.94
CA ALA A 385 18.30 -8.62 -5.09
C ALA A 385 19.72 -9.14 -5.36
N ILE A 386 20.45 -8.48 -6.27
CA ILE A 386 21.86 -8.80 -6.57
C ILE A 386 22.75 -8.56 -5.35
N ALA A 387 22.63 -7.40 -4.70
CA ALA A 387 23.43 -7.08 -3.52
C ALA A 387 23.16 -8.01 -2.34
N TRP A 388 21.91 -8.45 -2.16
CA TRP A 388 21.57 -9.44 -1.14
C TRP A 388 22.21 -10.79 -1.42
N THR A 389 22.12 -11.28 -2.66
CA THR A 389 22.73 -12.55 -3.07
C THR A 389 24.25 -12.52 -2.85
N ARG A 390 24.92 -11.46 -3.32
CA ARG A 390 26.36 -11.27 -3.11
C ARG A 390 26.76 -11.22 -1.64
N ARG A 391 25.94 -10.60 -0.78
CA ARG A 391 26.18 -10.57 0.66
C ARG A 391 26.15 -11.97 1.25
N LEU A 392 25.13 -12.76 0.92
CA LEU A 392 25.01 -14.13 1.42
C LEU A 392 26.19 -15.00 0.94
N GLN A 393 26.65 -14.81 -0.30
CA GLN A 393 27.83 -15.49 -0.85
C GLN A 393 29.13 -15.09 -0.14
N ALA A 394 29.32 -13.80 0.15
CA ALA A 394 30.59 -13.28 0.69
C ALA A 394 30.69 -13.33 2.23
N GLN A 395 29.59 -13.56 2.95
CA GLN A 395 29.54 -13.47 4.41
C GLN A 395 28.85 -14.70 5.03
N PRO A 396 29.62 -15.73 5.45
CA PRO A 396 29.07 -16.95 6.03
C PRO A 396 28.16 -16.72 7.25
N ASP A 397 28.48 -15.74 8.11
CA ASP A 397 27.62 -15.39 9.25
C ASP A 397 26.25 -14.87 8.81
N ALA A 398 26.21 -14.07 7.74
CA ALA A 398 24.95 -13.56 7.20
C ALA A 398 24.11 -14.67 6.58
N LEU A 399 24.75 -15.67 5.96
CA LEU A 399 24.11 -16.86 5.42
C LEU A 399 23.51 -17.73 6.55
N ARG A 400 24.31 -18.09 7.56
CA ARG A 400 23.84 -18.86 8.73
C ARG A 400 22.68 -18.17 9.45
N HIS A 401 22.79 -16.86 9.65
CA HIS A 401 21.70 -16.09 10.25
C HIS A 401 20.43 -16.14 9.39
N TRP A 402 20.56 -16.05 8.07
CA TRP A 402 19.42 -16.15 7.16
C TRP A 402 18.79 -17.56 7.12
N GLU A 403 19.61 -18.60 7.20
CA GLU A 403 19.19 -20.01 7.23
C GLU A 403 18.43 -20.34 8.51
N SER A 404 18.98 -20.00 9.67
CA SER A 404 18.32 -20.21 10.97
C SER A 404 16.94 -19.54 11.06
N HIS A 405 16.74 -18.37 10.43
CA HIS A 405 15.41 -17.75 10.33
C HIS A 405 14.45 -18.56 9.46
N LYS A 406 14.92 -19.05 8.30
CA LYS A 406 14.09 -19.87 7.41
C LYS A 406 13.69 -21.16 8.10
N GLU A 407 14.62 -21.85 8.75
CA GLU A 407 14.34 -23.07 9.52
C GLU A 407 13.31 -22.80 10.60
N ARG A 408 13.52 -21.75 11.41
CA ARG A 408 12.54 -21.34 12.43
C ARG A 408 11.16 -21.10 11.84
N TRP A 409 11.07 -20.41 10.71
CA TRP A 409 9.78 -20.16 10.06
C TRP A 409 9.14 -21.41 9.46
N VAL A 410 9.92 -22.33 8.89
CA VAL A 410 9.37 -23.61 8.39
C VAL A 410 8.88 -24.49 9.53
N HIS A 411 9.61 -24.54 10.65
CA HIS A 411 9.18 -25.26 11.85
C HIS A 411 7.95 -24.62 12.51
N GLN A 412 7.91 -23.29 12.60
CA GLN A 412 6.80 -22.57 13.24
C GLN A 412 5.54 -22.50 12.36
N TYR A 413 5.73 -22.38 11.05
CA TYR A 413 4.67 -22.18 10.06
C TYR A 413 4.68 -23.37 9.10
N HIS A 414 4.05 -24.48 9.51
CA HIS A 414 3.83 -25.64 8.63
C HIS A 414 3.18 -25.20 7.29
N ARG A 415 3.31 -26.06 6.26
CA ARG A 415 2.92 -25.87 4.83
C ARG A 415 1.64 -25.03 4.53
N VAL A 416 0.71 -24.92 5.48
CA VAL A 416 -0.56 -24.18 5.39
C VAL A 416 -0.40 -22.65 5.51
N GLN A 417 0.69 -22.13 6.11
CA GLN A 417 0.86 -20.70 6.42
C GLN A 417 1.95 -19.98 5.59
N LEU A 418 2.00 -20.23 4.28
CA LEU A 418 2.95 -19.62 3.33
C LEU A 418 3.04 -18.08 3.45
N ASP A 419 1.90 -17.40 3.68
CA ASP A 419 1.88 -15.94 3.81
C ASP A 419 2.69 -15.43 5.01
N GLN A 420 2.70 -16.18 6.11
CA GLN A 420 3.47 -15.84 7.32
C GLN A 420 4.97 -16.05 7.09
N TYR A 421 5.35 -17.14 6.41
CA TYR A 421 6.73 -17.39 5.97
C TYR A 421 7.23 -16.27 5.05
N MET A 422 6.44 -15.88 4.05
CA MET A 422 6.79 -14.81 3.12
C MET A 422 6.90 -13.44 3.80
N GLU A 423 6.07 -13.18 4.81
CA GLU A 423 6.13 -11.95 5.60
C GLU A 423 7.37 -11.92 6.52
N GLY A 424 7.74 -13.06 7.14
CA GLY A 424 8.99 -13.19 7.90
C GLY A 424 10.21 -12.79 7.06
N LYS A 425 10.30 -13.33 5.84
CA LYS A 425 11.36 -12.98 4.87
C LYS A 425 11.41 -11.48 4.58
N ARG A 426 10.25 -10.84 4.41
CA ARG A 426 10.16 -9.39 4.15
C ARG A 426 10.70 -8.57 5.32
N THR A 427 10.43 -8.97 6.56
CA THR A 427 10.89 -8.27 7.76
C THR A 427 12.43 -8.24 7.85
N VAL A 428 13.08 -9.39 7.68
CA VAL A 428 14.56 -9.47 7.70
C VAL A 428 15.17 -8.69 6.54
N TYR A 429 14.61 -8.84 5.33
CA TYR A 429 15.08 -8.10 4.16
C TYR A 429 14.92 -6.58 4.31
N ALA A 430 13.81 -6.12 4.90
CA ALA A 430 13.56 -4.71 5.16
C ALA A 430 14.55 -4.12 6.17
N LEU A 431 14.91 -4.86 7.21
CA LEU A 431 15.90 -4.46 8.22
C LEU A 431 17.29 -4.28 7.57
N TRP A 432 17.77 -5.28 6.83
CA TRP A 432 19.04 -5.18 6.11
C TRP A 432 19.06 -3.98 5.15
N LYS A 433 17.99 -3.82 4.37
CA LYS A 433 17.86 -2.72 3.40
C LYS A 433 17.87 -1.35 4.07
N ARG A 434 17.46 -1.26 5.34
CA ARG A 434 17.55 -0.04 6.15
C ARG A 434 19.00 0.23 6.56
N MET A 435 19.70 -0.77 7.10
CA MET A 435 21.10 -0.67 7.52
C MET A 435 22.05 -0.34 6.35
N ASN A 436 21.87 -1.01 5.21
CA ASN A 436 22.70 -0.78 4.03
C ASN A 436 22.42 0.59 3.36
N ARG A 437 21.22 1.16 3.57
CA ARG A 437 20.94 2.53 3.13
C ARG A 437 21.62 3.57 4.00
N SER A 438 21.75 3.36 5.30
CA SER A 438 22.48 4.30 6.17
C SER A 438 23.98 4.27 5.93
N GLN A 439 24.54 3.13 5.50
CA GLN A 439 25.96 2.99 5.18
C GLN A 439 26.38 3.66 3.86
N ARG A 440 25.46 3.90 2.91
CA ARG A 440 25.76 4.60 1.65
C ARG A 440 25.88 6.13 1.77
N TRP A 441 25.61 6.68 2.95
CA TRP A 441 25.71 8.12 3.24
C TRP A 441 26.77 8.41 4.32
N ARG A 442 27.54 7.39 4.70
CA ARG A 442 28.87 7.53 5.29
C ARG A 442 29.86 7.20 4.20
#